data_AF-A0A544YCY6-F1
#
_entry.id   AF-A0A544YCY6-F1
#
_cell.length_a   1.000
_cell.length_b   1.000
_cell.length_c   1.000
_cell.angle_alpha   90.00
_cell.angle_beta   90.00
_cell.angle_gamma   90.00
#
_symmetry.space_group_name_H-M   'P 1'
#
loop_
_entity.id
_entity.type
_entity.pdbx_description
1 polymer ?
#
loop_
_entity_poly.entity_id
_entity_poly.type
_entity_poly.pdbx_seq_one_letter_code
_entity_poly.pdbx_strand_id
1 'polypeptide(L)'
;MLTPTEAADLRWLLIWFGDCVDAPDPDAWHPDEPRKGGAESQEAYETRKAAYEYVAADLCAECPVKTECLTLALDEEVDLPRSWIHGVRGGLAPWQRYQKLRTIRRHARQEVA
;
A
#
# COMPACT_ATOMS: atom_id res chain seq x y z
N MET A 1 9.45 -2.86 13.72
CA MET A 1 8.18 -3.54 13.98
C MET A 1 7.47 -2.77 15.06
N LEU A 2 6.17 -2.54 14.87
CA LEU A 2 5.31 -1.92 15.87
C LEU A 2 5.05 -2.91 17.00
N THR A 3 4.87 -2.40 18.21
CA THR A 3 4.28 -3.16 19.30
C THR A 3 2.78 -3.40 19.03
N PRO A 4 2.15 -4.40 19.67
CA PRO A 4 0.71 -4.65 19.49
C PRO A 4 -0.18 -3.44 19.80
N THR A 5 0.19 -2.64 20.81
CA THR A 5 -0.52 -1.42 21.20
C THR A 5 -0.39 -0.34 20.13
N GLU A 6 0.83 -0.07 19.63
CA GLU A 6 1.03 0.91 18.56
C GLU A 6 0.25 0.52 17.29
N ALA A 7 0.27 -0.76 16.90
CA ALA A 7 -0.49 -1.23 15.76
C ALA A 7 -2.02 -1.08 15.98
N ALA A 8 -2.50 -1.26 17.21
CA ALA A 8 -3.91 -1.03 17.54
C ALA A 8 -4.29 0.46 17.49
N ASP A 9 -3.43 1.34 17.99
CA ASP A 9 -3.64 2.80 17.96
C ASP A 9 -3.70 3.31 16.52
N LEU A 10 -2.77 2.86 15.65
CA LEU A 10 -2.81 3.20 14.23
C LEU A 10 -4.08 2.68 13.55
N ARG A 11 -4.49 1.42 13.81
CA ARG A 11 -5.75 0.89 13.29
C ARG A 11 -6.95 1.73 13.72
N TRP A 12 -6.98 2.18 14.97
CA TRP A 12 -8.05 3.03 15.48
C TRP A 12 -8.10 4.37 14.75
N LEU A 13 -6.94 5.02 14.53
CA LEU A 13 -6.88 6.26 13.75
C LEU A 13 -7.41 6.08 12.32
N LEU A 14 -7.07 4.97 11.66
CA LEU A 14 -7.53 4.69 10.30
C LEU A 14 -9.05 4.50 10.24
N ILE A 15 -9.63 3.82 11.22
CA ILE A 15 -11.09 3.58 11.27
C ILE A 15 -11.86 4.90 11.42
N TRP A 16 -11.33 5.87 12.16
CA TRP A 16 -12.05 7.11 12.47
C TRP A 16 -11.74 8.30 11.55
N PHE A 17 -10.54 8.32 10.95
CA PHE A 17 -10.06 9.46 10.20
C PHE A 17 -9.57 9.10 8.78
N GLY A 18 -9.67 7.84 8.38
CA GLY A 18 -9.32 7.41 7.04
C GLY A 18 -10.43 7.75 6.04
N ASP A 19 -10.09 8.55 5.02
CA ASP A 19 -11.00 8.88 3.90
C ASP A 19 -11.54 7.65 3.16
N CYS A 20 -10.89 6.49 3.30
CA CYS A 20 -11.34 5.23 2.72
C CYS A 20 -12.56 4.60 3.42
N VAL A 21 -12.81 4.92 4.69
CA VAL A 21 -13.83 4.23 5.52
C VAL A 21 -15.24 4.60 5.07
N ASP A 22 -15.47 5.88 4.81
CA ASP A 22 -16.76 6.42 4.35
C ASP A 22 -16.69 6.87 2.88
N ALA A 23 -15.72 6.32 2.12
CA ALA A 23 -15.58 6.65 0.71
C ALA A 23 -16.87 6.30 -0.05
N PRO A 24 -17.37 7.21 -0.91
CA PRO A 24 -18.59 6.95 -1.68
C PRO A 24 -18.42 5.79 -2.68
N ASP A 25 -17.18 5.50 -3.07
CA ASP A 25 -16.79 4.38 -3.91
C ASP A 25 -15.66 3.58 -3.22
N PRO A 26 -15.98 2.48 -2.52
CA PRO A 26 -14.97 1.61 -1.92
C PRO A 26 -14.05 0.94 -2.95
N ASP A 27 -14.54 0.69 -4.18
CA ASP A 27 -13.77 0.00 -5.23
C ASP A 27 -12.65 0.90 -5.77
N ALA A 28 -12.76 2.23 -5.62
CA ALA A 28 -11.69 3.17 -5.94
C ALA A 28 -10.39 2.88 -5.16
N TRP A 29 -10.49 2.28 -3.97
CA TRP A 29 -9.34 1.88 -3.14
C TRP A 29 -8.77 0.51 -3.51
N HIS A 30 -9.47 -0.23 -4.38
CA HIS A 30 -9.10 -1.54 -4.90
C HIS A 30 -9.15 -1.58 -6.44
N PRO A 31 -8.49 -0.65 -7.16
CA PRO A 31 -8.56 -0.63 -8.61
C PRO A 31 -7.86 -1.87 -9.21
N ASP A 32 -8.23 -2.22 -10.43
CA ASP A 32 -7.69 -3.37 -11.14
C ASP A 32 -6.16 -3.25 -11.34
N GLU A 33 -5.41 -4.13 -10.67
CA GLU A 33 -3.96 -4.18 -10.80
C GLU A 33 -3.55 -4.56 -12.25
N PRO A 34 -2.58 -3.84 -12.85
CA PRO A 34 -2.02 -4.20 -14.15
C PRO A 34 -1.31 -5.56 -14.07
N ARG A 35 -1.47 -6.39 -15.11
CA ARG A 35 -1.04 -7.79 -15.11
C ARG A 35 0.16 -8.00 -16.03
N LYS A 36 1.35 -7.90 -15.45
CA LYS A 36 2.60 -8.20 -16.17
C LYS A 36 2.57 -9.63 -16.74
N GLY A 37 2.79 -9.76 -18.05
CA GLY A 37 2.84 -11.06 -18.74
C GLY A 37 1.48 -11.61 -19.17
N GLY A 38 0.40 -10.81 -19.10
CA GLY A 38 -0.88 -11.13 -19.73
C GLY A 38 -0.91 -10.84 -21.23
N ALA A 39 -2.11 -10.70 -21.79
CA ALA A 39 -2.33 -10.33 -23.19
C ALA A 39 -2.04 -8.85 -23.50
N GLU A 40 -1.69 -8.04 -22.50
CA GLU A 40 -1.40 -6.62 -22.67
C GLU A 40 0.02 -6.37 -23.16
N SER A 41 0.20 -5.31 -23.97
CA SER A 41 1.52 -4.86 -24.38
C SER A 41 2.28 -4.25 -23.19
N GLN A 42 3.62 -4.21 -23.28
CA GLN A 42 4.45 -3.58 -22.26
C GLN A 42 4.10 -2.10 -22.06
N GLU A 43 3.78 -1.37 -23.13
CA GLU A 43 3.38 0.04 -23.07
C GLU A 43 2.05 0.24 -22.35
N ALA A 44 1.05 -0.62 -22.63
CA ALA A 44 -0.23 -0.59 -21.94
C ALA A 44 -0.07 -0.89 -20.44
N TYR A 45 0.77 -1.87 -20.09
CA TYR A 45 1.11 -2.19 -18.71
C TYR A 45 1.70 -0.98 -17.98
N GLU A 46 2.73 -0.33 -18.53
CA GLU A 46 3.37 0.83 -17.88
C GLU A 46 2.42 2.01 -17.76
N THR A 47 1.56 2.25 -18.76
CA THR A 47 0.55 3.31 -18.70
C THR A 47 -0.45 3.06 -17.58
N ARG A 48 -1.00 1.84 -17.47
CA ARG A 48 -1.92 1.48 -16.39
C ARG A 48 -1.26 1.51 -15.03
N LYS A 49 0.00 1.07 -14.94
CA LYS A 49 0.80 1.13 -13.72
C LYS A 49 0.99 2.58 -13.26
N ALA A 50 1.35 3.49 -14.16
CA ALA A 50 1.48 4.92 -13.84
C ALA A 50 0.14 5.53 -13.43
N ALA A 51 -0.96 5.19 -14.12
CA ALA A 51 -2.31 5.66 -13.77
C ALA A 51 -2.72 5.18 -12.37
N TYR A 52 -2.47 3.91 -12.03
CA TYR A 52 -2.74 3.39 -10.69
C TYR A 52 -1.93 4.14 -9.63
N GLU A 53 -0.62 4.35 -9.86
CA GLU A 53 0.24 5.09 -8.93
C GLU A 53 -0.27 6.53 -8.71
N TYR A 54 -0.73 7.19 -9.77
CA TYR A 54 -1.35 8.50 -9.68
C TYR A 54 -2.63 8.47 -8.84
N VAL A 55 -3.56 7.55 -9.15
CA VAL A 55 -4.83 7.39 -8.40
C VAL A 55 -4.57 7.11 -6.93
N ALA A 56 -3.60 6.23 -6.62
CA ALA A 56 -3.22 5.94 -5.24
C ALA A 56 -2.76 7.20 -4.50
N ALA A 57 -1.93 8.03 -5.14
CA ALA A 57 -1.44 9.27 -4.56
C ALA A 57 -2.55 10.30 -4.36
N ASP A 58 -3.45 10.43 -5.36
CA ASP A 58 -4.57 11.37 -5.40
C ASP A 58 -5.63 11.07 -4.33
N LEU A 59 -6.08 9.81 -4.22
CA LEU A 59 -7.03 9.36 -3.20
C LEU A 59 -6.55 9.64 -1.77
N CYS A 60 -5.24 9.66 -1.56
CA CYS A 60 -4.62 9.89 -0.27
C CYS A 60 -3.96 11.27 -0.16
N ALA A 61 -4.21 12.21 -1.07
CA ALA A 61 -3.51 13.49 -1.09
C ALA A 61 -3.76 14.28 0.20
N GLU A 62 -5.04 14.39 0.58
CA GLU A 62 -5.52 15.17 1.72
C GLU A 62 -5.90 14.31 2.93
N CYS A 63 -5.67 13.00 2.86
CA CYS A 63 -6.03 12.07 3.93
C CYS A 63 -5.21 12.35 5.20
N PRO A 64 -5.84 12.67 6.34
CA PRO A 64 -5.14 13.12 7.54
C PRO A 64 -4.30 12.03 8.21
N VAL A 65 -4.59 10.75 7.91
CA VAL A 65 -3.89 9.58 8.47
C VAL A 65 -3.07 8.82 7.43
N LYS A 66 -2.67 9.50 6.34
CA LYS A 66 -1.89 8.90 5.25
C LYS A 66 -0.61 8.21 5.74
N THR A 67 0.14 8.87 6.62
CA THR A 67 1.46 8.42 7.09
C THR A 67 1.32 7.22 8.02
N GLU A 68 0.36 7.30 8.94
CA GLU A 68 -0.06 6.25 9.86
C GLU A 68 -0.52 5.02 9.09
N CYS A 69 -1.32 5.22 8.05
CA CYS A 69 -1.80 4.15 7.18
C CYS A 69 -0.66 3.46 6.45
N LEU A 70 0.31 4.23 5.92
CA LEU A 70 1.50 3.65 5.30
C LEU A 70 2.32 2.85 6.31
N THR A 71 2.48 3.37 7.52
CA THR A 71 3.30 2.75 8.58
C THR A 71 2.69 1.41 8.99
N LEU A 72 1.39 1.40 9.28
CA LEU A 72 0.66 0.19 9.60
C LEU A 72 0.69 -0.81 8.43
N ALA A 73 0.52 -0.35 7.19
CA ALA A 73 0.56 -1.22 6.02
C ALA A 73 1.91 -1.94 5.89
N LEU A 74 3.01 -1.23 6.06
CA LEU A 74 4.34 -1.83 5.97
C LEU A 74 4.63 -2.81 7.12
N ASP A 75 4.09 -2.55 8.31
CA ASP A 75 4.21 -3.46 9.46
C ASP A 75 3.41 -4.75 9.23
N GLU A 76 2.13 -4.64 8.83
CA GLU A 76 1.26 -5.79 8.55
C GLU A 76 1.72 -6.62 7.35
N GLU A 77 2.31 -5.98 6.33
CA GLU A 77 2.73 -6.63 5.09
C GLU A 77 4.18 -7.16 5.14
N VAL A 78 4.94 -6.89 6.22
CA VAL A 78 6.39 -7.14 6.26
C VAL A 78 6.76 -8.61 6.03
N ASP A 79 5.92 -9.54 6.45
CA ASP A 79 6.17 -10.98 6.26
C ASP A 79 5.30 -11.61 5.17
N LEU A 80 4.45 -10.81 4.51
CA LEU A 80 3.53 -11.30 3.50
C LEU A 80 4.21 -11.48 2.12
N PRO A 81 3.79 -12.50 1.35
CA PRO A 81 4.19 -12.62 -0.04
C PRO A 81 3.56 -11.49 -0.88
N ARG A 82 4.19 -11.13 -2.01
CA ARG A 82 3.68 -10.08 -2.93
C ARG A 82 2.22 -10.32 -3.36
N SER A 83 1.83 -11.58 -3.50
CA SER A 83 0.49 -11.99 -3.94
C SER A 83 -0.62 -11.75 -2.91
N TRP A 84 -0.30 -11.28 -1.70
CA TRP A 84 -1.26 -10.92 -0.66
C TRP A 84 -1.31 -9.41 -0.41
N ILE A 85 -0.46 -8.65 -1.08
CA ILE A 85 -0.36 -7.19 -0.96
C ILE A 85 -1.18 -6.59 -2.11
N HIS A 86 -2.28 -5.92 -1.76
CA HIS A 86 -3.28 -5.40 -2.69
C HIS A 86 -3.78 -4.02 -2.28
N GLY A 87 -4.49 -3.37 -3.21
CA GLY A 87 -5.17 -2.09 -2.98
C GLY A 87 -4.25 -0.91 -2.66
N VAL A 88 -4.87 0.26 -2.54
CA VAL A 88 -4.22 1.51 -2.15
C VAL A 88 -4.13 1.60 -0.63
N ARG A 89 -2.93 1.81 -0.09
CA ARG A 89 -2.70 2.12 1.33
C ARG A 89 -1.62 3.17 1.47
N GLY A 90 -1.87 4.18 2.29
CA GLY A 90 -0.91 5.25 2.58
C GLY A 90 -0.43 6.01 1.32
N GLY A 91 -1.31 6.14 0.33
CA GLY A 91 -1.03 6.80 -0.95
C GLY A 91 -0.14 6.02 -1.91
N LEU A 92 0.07 4.72 -1.67
CA LEU A 92 0.95 3.89 -2.48
C LEU A 92 0.23 2.69 -3.08
N ALA A 93 0.65 2.36 -4.31
CA ALA A 93 0.29 1.13 -4.96
C ALA A 93 0.96 -0.10 -4.30
N PRO A 94 0.39 -1.31 -4.45
CA PRO A 94 0.93 -2.55 -3.87
C PRO A 94 2.40 -2.81 -4.20
N TRP A 95 2.83 -2.56 -5.44
CA TRP A 95 4.21 -2.79 -5.86
C TRP A 95 5.19 -1.75 -5.28
N GLN A 96 4.76 -0.50 -5.06
CA GLN A 96 5.58 0.51 -4.41
C GLN A 96 5.80 0.14 -2.94
N ARG A 97 4.76 -0.32 -2.23
CA ARG A 97 4.89 -0.85 -0.87
C ARG A 97 5.79 -2.08 -0.84
N TYR A 98 5.59 -3.02 -1.76
CA TYR A 98 6.45 -4.21 -1.85
C TYR A 98 7.93 -3.87 -2.08
N GLN A 99 8.25 -2.85 -2.88
CA GLN A 99 9.63 -2.37 -3.04
C GLN A 99 10.22 -1.83 -1.73
N LYS A 100 9.44 -1.09 -0.93
CA LYS A 100 9.86 -0.64 0.41
C LYS A 100 10.08 -1.83 1.34
N LEU A 101 9.18 -2.80 1.36
CA LEU A 101 9.30 -4.03 2.15
C LEU A 101 10.54 -4.84 1.79
N ARG A 102 10.87 -4.97 0.50
CA ARG A 102 12.12 -5.62 0.06
C ARG A 102 13.36 -4.94 0.63
N THR A 103 13.33 -3.62 0.74
CA THR A 103 14.43 -2.84 1.35
C THR A 103 14.50 -3.11 2.85
N ILE A 104 13.37 -3.02 3.57
CA ILE A 104 13.28 -3.33 5.02
C ILE A 104 13.81 -4.73 5.32
N ARG A 105 13.32 -5.75 4.61
CA ARG A 105 13.75 -7.15 4.77
C ARG A 105 15.24 -7.33 4.52
N ARG A 106 15.81 -6.61 3.55
CA ARG A 106 17.25 -6.66 3.27
C ARG A 106 18.06 -6.08 4.43
N HIS A 107 17.66 -4.94 4.95
CA HIS A 107 18.33 -4.32 6.10
C HIS A 107 18.27 -5.21 7.34
N ALA A 108 17.10 -5.77 7.67
CA ALA A 108 16.95 -6.70 8.79
C ALA A 108 17.86 -7.93 8.66
N ARG A 109 18.07 -8.46 7.45
CA ARG A 109 19.00 -9.59 7.21
C ARG A 109 20.46 -9.20 7.42
N GLN A 110 20.83 -7.96 7.14
CA GLN A 110 22.20 -7.46 7.30
C GLN A 110 22.54 -7.20 8.77
N GLU A 111 21.56 -6.84 9.60
CA GLU A 111 21.75 -6.60 11.03
C GLU A 111 21.92 -7.90 11.86
N VAL A 112 21.48 -9.04 11.32
CA VAL A 112 21.56 -10.36 11.96
C VAL A 112 22.84 -11.11 11.57
N ALA A 113 23.55 -10.67 10.52
CA ALA A 113 24.77 -11.29 10.00
C ALA A 113 26.03 -10.70 10.64
#